data_AF-A0A6A0AXF1-F1
#
_entry.id   AF-A0A6A0AXF1-F1
#
_cell.length_a   1.000
_cell.length_b   1.000
_cell.length_c   1.000
_cell.angle_alpha   90.00
_cell.angle_beta   90.00
_cell.angle_gamma   90.00
#
_symmetry.space_group_name_H-M   'P 1'
#
loop_
_entity.id
_entity.type
_entity.pdbx_description
1 polymer ?
#
loop_
_entity_poly.entity_id
_entity_poly.type
_entity_poly.pdbx_seq_one_letter_code
_entity_poly.pdbx_strand_id
1 'polypeptide(L)' 'MRNARLMSVADLAEYLGVTPAWVYNNHRALNIPACKIGGHLRFRPAEVDRWIERDCREAA' A
#
# COMPACT_ATOMS: atom_id res chain seq x y z
N MET A 1 0.62 4.53 -22.11
CA MET A 1 0.16 4.41 -20.71
C MET A 1 0.36 2.97 -20.27
N ARG A 2 1.34 2.69 -19.39
CA ARG A 2 1.49 1.33 -18.86
C ARG A 2 0.44 1.12 -17.78
N ASN A 3 -0.54 0.27 -18.07
CA ASN A 3 -1.45 -0.28 -17.07
C ASN A 3 -0.64 -1.19 -16.13
N ALA A 4 0.11 -0.61 -15.19
CA ALA A 4 0.80 -1.38 -14.18
C ALA A 4 -0.25 -2.13 -13.35
N ARG A 5 -0.04 -3.45 -13.18
CA ARG A 5 -0.91 -4.30 -12.37
C ARG A 5 -0.99 -3.71 -10.95
N LEU A 6 -2.22 -3.53 -10.46
CA LEU A 6 -2.44 -3.12 -9.08
C LEU A 6 -2.06 -4.26 -8.13
N MET A 7 -1.34 -3.91 -7.06
CA MET A 7 -1.02 -4.84 -5.98
C MET A 7 -2.28 -5.16 -5.19
N SER A 8 -2.41 -6.43 -4.80
CA SER A 8 -3.35 -6.88 -3.78
C SER A 8 -2.82 -6.58 -2.38
N VAL A 9 -3.63 -6.86 -1.37
CA VAL A 9 -3.21 -6.79 0.04
C VAL A 9 -2.05 -7.75 0.31
N ALA A 10 -2.05 -8.95 -0.30
CA ALA A 10 -0.98 -9.92 -0.14
C ALA A 10 0.33 -9.40 -0.76
N ASP A 11 0.26 -8.88 -1.99
CA ASP A 11 1.43 -8.31 -2.67
C ASP A 11 2.03 -7.14 -1.86
N LEU A 12 1.18 -6.26 -1.32
CA LEU A 12 1.65 -5.15 -0.48
C LEU A 12 2.26 -5.63 0.84
N ALA A 13 1.64 -6.64 1.47
CA ALA A 13 2.13 -7.20 2.72
C ALA A 13 3.52 -7.83 2.55
N GLU A 14 3.71 -8.60 1.49
CA GLU A 14 5.01 -9.15 1.10
C GLU A 14 6.02 -8.03 0.82
N TYR A 15 5.62 -7.00 0.07
CA TYR A 15 6.47 -5.87 -0.27
C TYR A 15 6.96 -5.09 0.96
N LEU A 16 6.08 -4.87 1.95
CA LEU A 16 6.42 -4.16 3.19
C LEU A 16 7.04 -5.07 4.27
N GLY A 17 7.09 -6.39 4.06
CA GLY A 17 7.55 -7.34 5.08
C GLY A 17 6.62 -7.47 6.28
N VAL A 18 5.31 -7.28 6.09
CA VAL A 18 4.27 -7.32 7.15
C VAL A 18 3.22 -8.40 6.86
N THR A 19 2.29 -8.63 7.80
CA THR A 19 1.18 -9.56 7.56
C THR A 19 0.03 -8.88 6.80
N PRO A 20 -0.77 -9.62 6.00
CA PRO A 20 -1.97 -9.08 5.36
C PRO A 20 -2.98 -8.48 6.37
N ALA A 21 -3.08 -9.08 7.56
CA ALA A 21 -3.93 -8.59 8.64
C ALA A 21 -3.47 -7.21 9.14
N TRP A 22 -2.15 -7.00 9.26
CA TRP A 22 -1.59 -5.70 9.61
C TRP A 22 -2.02 -4.63 8.59
N VAL A 23 -1.99 -4.94 7.29
CA VAL A 23 -2.43 -4.00 6.24
C VAL A 23 -3.91 -3.63 6.42
N TYR A 24 -4.80 -4.60 6.62
CA TYR A 24 -6.22 -4.31 6.86
C TYR A 24 -6.45 -3.41 8.08
N ASN A 25 -5.74 -3.71 9.18
CA ASN A 25 -5.89 -2.97 10.43
C ASN A 25 -5.30 -1.56 10.37
N ASN A 26 -4.23 -1.35 9.60
CA ASN A 26 -3.45 -0.12 9.65
C ASN A 26 -3.60 0.79 8.42
N HIS A 27 -4.14 0.31 7.28
CA HIS A 27 -4.18 1.11 6.04
C HIS A 27 -4.87 2.48 6.20
N ARG A 28 -5.89 2.58 7.06
CA ARG A 28 -6.58 3.85 7.33
C ARG A 28 -5.79 4.74 8.27
N ALA A 29 -5.26 4.18 9.36
CA ALA A 29 -4.53 4.94 10.38
C ALA A 29 -3.22 5.51 9.81
N LEU A 30 -2.54 4.74 8.97
CA LEU A 30 -1.28 5.11 8.33
C LEU A 30 -1.48 5.83 6.99
N ASN A 31 -2.72 6.09 6.58
CA ASN A 31 -3.04 6.71 5.29
C ASN A 31 -2.34 6.04 4.08
N ILE A 32 -2.28 4.71 4.09
CA ILE A 32 -1.66 3.93 3.00
C ILE A 32 -2.51 4.15 1.74
N PRO A 33 -1.91 4.56 0.60
CA PRO A 33 -2.66 4.89 -0.62
C PRO A 33 -3.32 3.64 -1.21
N ALA A 34 -4.63 3.52 -0.98
CA ALA A 34 -5.42 2.35 -1.36
C ALA A 34 -6.65 2.75 -2.19
N CYS A 35 -6.94 1.96 -3.21
CA CYS A 35 -8.15 2.02 -4.01
C CYS A 35 -9.05 0.84 -3.66
N LYS A 36 -10.31 1.09 -3.32
CA LYS A 36 -11.30 0.02 -3.10
C LYS A 36 -12.00 -0.31 -4.42
N ILE A 37 -11.82 -1.53 -4.92
CA ILE A 37 -12.41 -2.00 -6.18
C ILE A 37 -13.14 -3.31 -5.90
N GLY A 38 -14.46 -3.32 -6.10
CA GLY A 38 -15.29 -4.53 -5.87
C GLY A 38 -15.20 -5.08 -4.45
N GLY A 39 -14.95 -4.23 -3.45
CA GLY A 39 -14.77 -4.65 -2.05
C GLY A 39 -13.33 -4.98 -1.66
N HIS A 40 -12.42 -5.15 -2.63
CA HIS A 40 -11.01 -5.44 -2.39
C HIS A 40 -10.17 -4.17 -2.36
N LEU A 41 -9.18 -4.12 -1.47
CA LEU A 41 -8.15 -3.09 -1.50
C LEU A 41 -7.13 -3.41 -2.58
N ARG A 42 -6.77 -2.37 -3.34
CA ARG A 42 -5.78 -2.41 -4.41
C ARG A 42 -4.83 -1.23 -4.28
N PHE A 43 -3.56 -1.45 -4.58
CA PHE A 43 -2.52 -0.45 -4.36
C PHE A 43 -1.75 -0.21 -5.65
N ARG A 44 -1.48 1.05 -5.96
CA ARG A 44 -0.61 1.44 -7.06
C ARG A 44 0.83 1.43 -6.55
N PRO A 45 1.75 0.64 -7.13
CA PRO A 45 3.16 0.61 -6.69
C PRO A 45 3.77 2.01 -6.55
N ALA A 46 3.65 2.84 -7.59
CA ALA A 46 4.18 4.20 -7.59
C ALA A 46 3.57 5.15 -6.54
N GLU A 47 2.38 4.86 -6.00
CA GLU A 47 1.83 5.64 -4.88
C GLU A 47 2.34 5.11 -3.54
N VAL A 48 2.47 3.79 -3.40
CA VAL A 48 3.07 3.15 -2.23
C VAL A 48 4.54 3.57 -2.08
N ASP A 49 5.31 3.58 -3.16
CA ASP A 49 6.71 4.01 -3.15
C ASP A 49 6.84 5.46 -2.65
N ARG A 50 6.03 6.37 -3.21
CA ARG A 50 5.98 7.78 -2.78
C ARG A 50 5.53 7.95 -1.34
N TRP A 51 4.62 7.10 -0.87
CA TRP A 51 4.19 7.09 0.53
C TRP A 51 5.35 6.69 1.45
N ILE A 52 6.06 5.61 1.14
CA ILE A 52 7.24 5.16 1.90
C ILE A 52 8.32 6.25 1.91
N GLU A 53 8.62 6.86 0.76
CA GLU A 53 9.63 7.92 0.66
C GLU A 53 9.28 9.17 1.49
N ARG A 54 7.99 9.46 1.67
CA ARG A 54 7.54 10.56 2.51
C ARG A 54 7.70 10.20 3.99
N ASP A 55 7.15 9.06 4.41
CA ASP A 55 7.12 8.65 5.80
C ASP A 55 8.55 8.31 6.31
N CYS A 56 9.42 7.69 5.50
CA CYS A 56 10.82 7.45 5.87
C CYS A 56 11.64 8.74 6.03
N ARG A 57 11.23 9.84 5.40
CA ARG A 57 11.94 11.12 5.46
C ARG A 57 11.49 11.99 6.65
N GLU A 58 10.27 11.79 7.14
CA GLU A 58 9.79 12.42 8.38
C GLU A 58 10.34 11.75 9.65
N ALA A 59 10.82 10.50 9.55
CA ALA A 59 11.44 9.78 10.66
C ALA A 59 12.95 10.03 10.84
N ALA A 60 13.55 10.90 10.02
CA ALA A 60 14.98 11.26 10.03
C ALA A 60 15.18 12.71 10.46
#